data_AF-A0A3N1IDS9-F1
#
_entry.id   AF-A0A3N1IDS9-F1
#
_cell.length_a   1.000
_cell.length_b   1.000
_cell.length_c   1.000
_cell.angle_alpha   90.00
_cell.angle_beta   90.00
_cell.angle_gamma   90.00
#
_symmetry.space_group_name_H-M   'P 1'
#
loop_
_entity.id
_entity.type
_entity.pdbx_description
1 polymer ?
#
loop_
_entity_poly.entity_id
_entity_poly.type
_entity_poly.pdbx_seq_one_letter_code
_entity_poly.pdbx_strand_id
1 'polypeptide(L)' 'MSTEQVGTLIHDTELLASCRVVGVHMLLCPQPQTAVQLSKDLGMDRLTVTNALKTLEPRGLVSKDQNGLWIGKPSEPAE' A
#
# COMPACT_ATOMS: atom_id res chain seq x y z
N MET A 1 -12.41 3.87 7.03
CA MET A 1 -11.90 3.43 5.71
C MET A 1 -13.02 3.61 4.70
N SER A 2 -12.84 4.44 3.66
CA SER A 2 -13.89 4.62 2.64
C SER A 2 -13.71 3.58 1.52
N THR A 3 -14.80 2.91 1.16
CA THR A 3 -14.86 1.97 0.03
C THR A 3 -14.42 2.62 -1.29
N GLU A 4 -14.59 3.93 -1.40
CA GLU A 4 -14.17 4.75 -2.54
C GLU A 4 -12.64 4.72 -2.77
N GLN A 5 -11.83 4.78 -1.71
CA GLN A 5 -10.36 4.73 -1.84
C GLN A 5 -9.88 3.39 -2.40
N VAL A 6 -10.48 2.30 -1.93
CA VAL A 6 -10.20 0.95 -2.43
C VAL A 6 -10.64 0.84 -3.89
N GLY A 7 -11.81 1.37 -4.23
CA GLY A 7 -12.30 1.42 -5.62
C GLY A 7 -11.36 2.17 -6.56
N THR A 8 -10.95 3.38 -6.19
CA THR A 8 -9.99 4.18 -6.96
C THR A 8 -8.69 3.44 -7.18
N LEU A 9 -8.14 2.80 -6.14
CA LEU A 9 -6.88 2.07 -6.25
C LEU A 9 -6.99 0.83 -7.12
N ILE A 10 -8.09 0.06 -7.04
CA ILE A 10 -8.31 -1.12 -7.89
C ILE A 10 -8.38 -0.73 -9.37
N HIS A 11 -9.01 0.40 -9.67
CA HIS A 11 -9.22 0.90 -11.03
C HIS A 11 -8.09 1.80 -11.57
N ASP A 12 -7.07 2.12 -10.77
CA ASP A 12 -5.91 2.90 -11.23
C ASP A 12 -5.08 2.11 -12.27
N THR A 13 -5.26 2.45 -13.54
CA THR A 13 -4.57 1.79 -14.66
C THR A 13 -3.10 2.20 -14.80
N GLU A 14 -2.66 3.27 -14.12
CA GLU A 14 -1.26 3.68 -14.12
C GLU A 14 -0.42 2.81 -13.18
N LEU A 15 -1.07 2.13 -12.22
CA LEU A 15 -0.40 1.24 -11.29
C LEU A 15 -0.34 -0.20 -11.80
N LEU A 16 0.84 -0.79 -11.66
CA LEU A 16 1.02 -2.23 -11.79
C LEU A 16 0.05 -2.97 -10.85
N ALA A 17 -0.39 -4.15 -11.26
CA ALA A 17 -1.31 -4.96 -10.46
C ALA A 17 -0.75 -5.25 -9.04
N SER A 18 0.57 -5.47 -8.93
CA SER A 18 1.25 -5.66 -7.64
C SER A 18 1.13 -4.43 -6.74
N CYS A 19 1.29 -3.22 -7.27
CA CYS A 19 1.12 -1.98 -6.53
C CYS A 19 -0.32 -1.82 -6.03
N ARG A 20 -1.31 -2.14 -6.86
CA ARG A 20 -2.72 -2.08 -6.46
C ARG A 20 -3.03 -3.05 -5.34
N VAL A 21 -2.61 -4.31 -5.47
CA VAL A 21 -2.83 -5.33 -4.43
C VAL A 21 -2.16 -4.95 -3.11
N VAL A 22 -0.89 -4.53 -3.16
CA VAL A 22 -0.16 -4.09 -1.96
C VAL A 22 -0.85 -2.88 -1.32
N GLY A 23 -1.20 -1.86 -2.11
CA GLY A 23 -1.86 -0.67 -1.57
C GLY A 23 -3.24 -0.98 -0.98
N VAL A 24 -4.04 -1.85 -1.62
CA VAL A 24 -5.34 -2.28 -1.08
C VAL A 24 -5.12 -2.98 0.26
N HIS A 25 -4.17 -3.90 0.35
CA HIS A 25 -3.83 -4.56 1.62
C HIS A 25 -3.43 -3.56 2.70
N MET A 26 -2.59 -2.58 2.38
CA MET A 26 -2.18 -1.55 3.34
C MET A 26 -3.35 -0.69 3.82
N LEU A 27 -4.36 -0.45 2.98
CA LEU A 27 -5.58 0.26 3.37
C LEU A 27 -6.50 -0.60 4.26
N LEU A 28 -6.63 -1.89 3.94
CA LEU A 28 -7.44 -2.84 4.70
C LEU A 28 -6.81 -3.22 6.05
N CYS A 29 -5.48 -3.24 6.12
CA CYS A 29 -4.68 -3.60 7.29
C CYS A 29 -3.76 -2.42 7.68
N PRO A 30 -4.29 -1.39 8.37
CA PRO A 30 -3.57 -0.15 8.64
C PRO A 30 -2.47 -0.29 9.71
N GLN A 31 -2.25 -1.49 10.26
CA GLN A 31 -1.18 -1.70 11.24
C GLN A 31 0.21 -1.62 10.58
N PRO A 32 1.23 -1.12 11.29
CA PRO A 32 2.61 -1.11 10.82
C PRO A 32 3.12 -2.52 10.47
N GLN A 33 3.65 -2.69 9.25
CA GLN A 33 4.08 -3.98 8.71
C GLN A 33 5.45 -3.88 8.05
N THR A 34 6.19 -4.99 8.07
CA THR A 34 7.44 -5.13 7.31
C THR A 34 7.15 -5.60 5.89
N ALA A 35 8.05 -5.31 4.94
CA ALA A 35 7.95 -5.88 3.58
C ALA A 35 8.02 -7.42 3.57
N VAL A 36 8.64 -8.03 4.58
CA VAL A 36 8.69 -9.51 4.73
C VAL A 36 7.32 -10.05 5.13
N GLN A 37 6.61 -9.37 6.03
CA GLN A 37 5.28 -9.78 6.44
C GLN A 37 4.29 -9.65 5.27
N LEU A 38 4.30 -8.51 4.59
CA LEU A 38 3.49 -8.28 3.40
C LEU A 38 3.76 -9.30 2.28
N SER A 39 5.02 -9.68 2.07
CA SER A 39 5.39 -10.74 1.13
C SER A 39 4.74 -12.09 1.44
N LYS A 40 4.68 -12.46 2.72
CA LYS A 40 4.02 -13.70 3.17
C LYS A 40 2.50 -13.61 3.03
N ASP A 41 1.91 -12.51 3.48
CA ASP A 41 0.46 -12.34 3.50
C ASP A 41 -0.13 -12.27 2.09
N LEU A 42 0.61 -11.69 1.14
CA LEU A 42 0.18 -11.52 -0.25
C LEU A 42 0.67 -12.62 -1.20
N GLY A 43 1.51 -13.55 -0.72
CA GLY A 43 2.11 -14.58 -1.58
C GLY A 43 3.00 -14.02 -2.69
N MET A 44 3.59 -12.84 -2.49
CA MET A 44 4.47 -12.17 -3.45
C MET A 44 5.91 -12.22 -3.00
N ASP A 45 6.87 -12.16 -3.93
CA ASP A 45 8.27 -12.06 -3.55
C ASP A 45 8.58 -10.70 -2.89
N ARG A 46 9.58 -10.69 -1.99
CA ARG A 46 9.94 -9.50 -1.21
C ARG A 46 10.35 -8.31 -2.08
N LEU A 47 10.97 -8.54 -3.23
CA LEU A 47 11.44 -7.47 -4.10
C LEU A 47 10.26 -6.79 -4.78
N THR A 48 9.27 -7.55 -5.27
CA THR A 48 8.02 -7.03 -5.81
C THR A 48 7.28 -6.18 -4.79
N VAL A 49 7.13 -6.66 -3.55
CA VAL A 49 6.49 -5.88 -2.48
C VAL A 49 7.27 -4.60 -2.17
N THR A 50 8.60 -4.68 -2.09
CA THR A 50 9.45 -3.51 -1.82
C THR A 50 9.33 -2.47 -2.92
N ASN A 51 9.33 -2.90 -4.18
CA ASN A 51 9.16 -2.01 -5.32
C ASN A 51 7.77 -1.37 -5.34
N ALA A 52 6.72 -2.16 -5.06
CA ALA A 52 5.36 -1.64 -4.94
C ALA A 52 5.26 -0.56 -3.85
N LEU A 53 5.78 -0.81 -2.65
CA LEU A 53 5.78 0.16 -1.55
C LEU A 53 6.51 1.46 -1.93
N LYS A 54 7.68 1.35 -2.58
CA LYS A 54 8.41 2.52 -3.10
C LYS A 54 7.66 3.29 -4.19
N THR A 55 6.86 2.62 -5.00
CA THR A 55 6.00 3.27 -6.01
C THR A 55 4.80 3.98 -5.36
N LEU A 56 4.23 3.39 -4.30
CA LEU A 56 3.06 3.92 -3.59
C LEU A 56 3.40 5.07 -2.63
N GLU A 57 4.60 5.07 -2.06
CA GLU A 57 5.09 6.09 -1.11
C GLU A 57 5.00 7.53 -1.64
N PRO A 58 5.56 7.87 -2.83
CA PRO A 58 5.47 9.23 -3.37
C PRO A 58 4.04 9.63 -3.77
N ARG A 59 3.13 8.66 -3.94
CA ARG A 59 1.69 8.90 -4.18
C ARG A 59 0.90 9.12 -2.89
N GLY A 60 1.58 9.08 -1.73
CA GLY A 60 0.95 9.31 -0.42
C GLY A 60 0.04 8.18 0.06
N LEU A 61 0.03 7.02 -0.61
CA LEU A 61 -0.84 5.88 -0.28
C LEU A 61 -0.27 5.03 0.86
N VAL A 62 1.05 5.07 1.04
CA VAL A 62 1.76 4.42 2.14
C VAL A 62 2.85 5.36 2.66
N SER A 63 3.30 5.13 3.89
CA SER A 63 4.51 5.76 4.41
C SER A 63 5.22 4.84 5.39
N LYS A 64 6.39 5.26 5.87
CA LYS A 64 7.02 4.63 7.02
C LYS A 64 6.64 5.34 8.32
N ASP A 65 6.52 4.56 9.39
CA ASP A 65 6.45 5.07 10.76
C ASP A 65 7.84 5.42 11.32
N GLN A 66 7.90 5.85 12.58
CA GLN A 66 9.15 6.18 13.27
C GLN A 66 10.13 5.01 13.43
N ASN A 67 9.66 3.76 13.27
CA ASN A 67 10.46 2.54 13.36
C ASN A 67 10.86 2.02 11.96
N GLY A 68 10.48 2.72 10.88
CA GLY A 68 10.75 2.31 9.51
C GLY A 68 9.80 1.23 8.97
N LEU A 69 8.70 0.94 9.67
CA LEU A 69 7.65 0.01 9.25
C LEU A 69 6.65 0.70 8.34
N TRP A 70 6.09 -0.03 7.37
CA TRP A 70 5.14 0.51 6.43
C TRP A 70 3.74 0.59 7.02
N ILE A 71 3.06 1.71 6.80
CA ILE A 71 1.66 1.96 7.17
C ILE A 71 0.87 2.45 5.95
N GLY A 72 -0.40 2.05 5.86
CA GLY A 72 -1.32 2.58 4.86
C GLY A 72 -1.83 3.94 5.28
N LYS A 73 -1.87 4.90 4.36
CA LYS A 73 -2.47 6.21 4.59
C LYS A 73 -3.82 6.27 3.89
N PRO A 74 -4.93 6.43 4.63
CA PRO A 74 -6.16 6.88 3.98
C PRO A 74 -5.87 8.26 3.43
N SER A 75 -6.01 8.47 2.12
CA SER A 75 -5.95 9.80 1.54
C SER A 75 -7.03 10.66 2.16
N GLU A 76 -6.68 11.61 3.03
CA GLU A 76 -7.64 12.64 3.42
C GLU A 76 -8.08 13.39 2.15
N PRO A 77 -9.38 13.69 1.98
CA PRO A 77 -9.80 14.59 0.91
C PRO A 77 -9.08 15.92 1.15
N ALA A 78 -8.37 16.40 0.13
CA ALA A 78 -7.80 17.74 0.17
C ALA A 78 -8.96 18.73 0.34
N GLU A 79 -8.98 19.45 1.47
CA GLU A 79 -9.86 20.60 1.71
C GLU A 79 -9.59 21.74 0.72
#